data_AF-A0AAX3H4D1-F1
#
_entry.id   AF-A0AAX3H4D1-F1
#
_cell.length_a   1.000
_cell.length_b   1.000
_cell.length_c   1.000
_cell.angle_alpha   90.00
_cell.angle_beta   90.00
_cell.angle_gamma   90.00
#
_symmetry.space_group_name_H-M   'P 1'
#
loop_
_entity.id
_entity.type
_entity.pdbx_description
1 polymer ?
#
loop_
_entity_poly.entity_id
_entity_poly.type
_entity_poly.pdbx_seq_one_letter_code
_entity_poly.pdbx_strand_id
1 'polypeptide(L)'
;MSNNLSNININENNLIKNQYSISLIKECFDCKVIDEREVYNIQQEISLILMDLIKKYTNGQSTSVKTEVAEKLLISIWYAID
;
A
#
# COMPACT_ATOMS: atom_id res chain seq x y z
N MET A 1 16.90 -12.27 17.63
CA MET A 1 15.72 -13.15 17.50
C MET A 1 15.68 -13.67 16.08
N SER A 2 15.91 -14.96 15.87
CA SER A 2 15.80 -15.57 14.53
C SER A 2 14.32 -15.78 14.23
N ASN A 3 13.74 -14.94 13.37
CA ASN A 3 12.39 -15.17 12.86
C ASN A 3 12.45 -16.40 11.97
N ASN A 4 11.91 -17.51 12.46
CA ASN A 4 11.83 -18.75 11.72
C ASN A 4 10.75 -18.57 10.65
N LEU A 5 11.15 -18.15 9.44
CA LEU A 5 10.27 -17.95 8.28
C LEU A 5 9.57 -19.25 7.82
N SER A 6 9.91 -20.39 8.43
CA SER A 6 9.43 -21.74 8.07
C SER A 6 7.94 -22.00 8.32
N ASN A 7 7.20 -21.08 8.97
CA ASN A 7 5.78 -21.23 9.30
C ASN A 7 4.86 -20.17 8.67
N ILE A 8 5.36 -19.37 7.71
CA ILE A 8 4.51 -18.40 7.01
C ILE A 8 3.64 -19.16 6.00
N ASN A 9 2.36 -19.33 6.35
CA ASN A 9 1.38 -20.03 5.51
C ASN A 9 0.62 -19.03 4.62
N ILE A 10 1.33 -18.40 3.68
CA ILE A 10 0.71 -17.55 2.64
C ILE A 10 -0.04 -18.46 1.66
N ASN A 11 -1.33 -18.23 1.47
CA ASN A 11 -2.11 -18.92 0.45
C ASN A 11 -2.04 -18.18 -0.89
N GLU A 12 -1.28 -18.72 -1.83
CA GLU A 12 -1.12 -18.13 -3.17
C GLU A 12 -2.44 -17.96 -3.92
N ASN A 13 -3.48 -18.74 -3.61
CA ASN A 13 -4.80 -18.60 -4.23
C ASN A 13 -5.52 -17.30 -3.83
N ASN A 14 -5.09 -16.65 -2.75
CA ASN A 14 -5.60 -15.36 -2.32
C ASN A 14 -4.88 -14.17 -3.00
N LEU A 15 -3.80 -14.44 -3.76
CA LEU A 15 -3.03 -13.41 -4.45
C LEU A 15 -3.64 -13.08 -5.81
N ILE A 16 -3.82 -11.80 -6.07
CA ILE A 16 -4.49 -11.27 -7.27
C ILE A 16 -3.42 -10.67 -8.18
N LYS A 17 -3.17 -11.27 -9.34
CA LYS A 17 -2.06 -10.90 -10.23
C LYS A 17 -2.00 -9.41 -10.62
N ASN A 18 -3.14 -8.76 -10.83
CA ASN A 18 -3.23 -7.35 -11.23
C ASN A 18 -3.36 -6.37 -10.06
N GLN A 19 -3.29 -6.87 -8.83
CA GLN A 19 -3.32 -6.10 -7.57
C GLN A 19 -2.42 -6.82 -6.55
N TYR A 20 -1.25 -7.27 -7.02
CA TYR A 20 -0.47 -8.31 -6.33
C TYR A 20 -0.06 -7.83 -4.95
N SER A 21 0.49 -6.62 -4.87
CA SER A 21 0.99 -6.04 -3.63
C SER A 21 -0.12 -5.84 -2.59
N ILE A 22 -1.30 -5.35 -3.01
CA ILE A 22 -2.45 -5.17 -2.11
C ILE A 22 -2.95 -6.53 -1.60
N SER A 23 -3.10 -7.51 -2.49
CA SER A 23 -3.56 -8.86 -2.11
C SER A 23 -2.56 -9.57 -1.20
N LEU A 24 -1.26 -9.34 -1.39
CA LEU A 24 -0.22 -9.87 -0.54
C LEU A 24 -0.23 -9.24 0.85
N ILE A 25 -0.38 -7.91 0.96
CA ILE A 25 -0.50 -7.23 2.25
C ILE A 25 -1.70 -7.78 3.03
N LYS A 26 -2.84 -7.96 2.35
CA LYS A 26 -4.04 -8.56 2.94
C LYS A 26 -3.78 -9.98 3.42
N GLU A 27 -3.15 -10.82 2.61
CA GLU A 27 -2.84 -12.21 2.99
C GLU A 27 -1.87 -12.27 4.16
N CYS A 28 -0.84 -11.42 4.16
CA CYS A 28 0.09 -11.30 5.28
C CYS A 28 -0.64 -10.91 6.59
N PHE A 29 -1.65 -10.05 6.51
CA PHE A 29 -2.46 -9.69 7.67
C PHE A 29 -3.37 -10.85 8.11
N ASP A 30 -4.07 -11.49 7.17
CA ASP A 30 -4.97 -12.62 7.43
C ASP A 30 -4.23 -13.80 8.08
N CYS A 31 -2.98 -14.05 7.65
CA CYS A 31 -2.10 -15.09 8.20
C CYS A 31 -1.28 -14.64 9.42
N LYS A 32 -1.51 -13.43 9.94
CA LYS A 32 -0.82 -12.85 11.11
C LYS A 32 0.70 -12.74 10.96
N VAL A 33 1.17 -12.62 9.72
CA VAL A 33 2.56 -12.29 9.39
C VAL A 33 2.85 -10.83 9.74
N ILE A 34 1.87 -9.97 9.48
CA ILE A 34 1.87 -8.57 9.89
C ILE A 34 0.67 -8.30 10.80
N ASP A 35 0.78 -7.31 11.68
CA ASP A 35 -0.32 -6.87 12.53
C ASP A 35 -0.95 -5.56 12.00
N GLU A 36 -1.97 -5.06 12.71
CA GLU A 36 -2.67 -3.82 12.33
C GLU A 36 -1.73 -2.60 12.32
N ARG A 37 -0.70 -2.58 13.18
CA ARG A 37 0.26 -1.46 13.23
C ARG A 37 1.12 -1.45 11.98
N GLU A 38 1.55 -2.62 11.51
CA GLU A 38 2.28 -2.74 10.25
C GLU A 38 1.42 -2.34 9.05
N VAL A 39 0.14 -2.74 9.01
CA VAL A 39 -0.81 -2.27 7.98
C VAL A 39 -0.94 -0.75 8.00
N TYR A 40 -1.08 -0.16 9.19
CA TYR A 40 -1.16 1.29 9.35
C TYR A 40 0.13 2.00 8.91
N ASN A 41 1.31 1.45 9.22
CA ASN A 41 2.59 1.99 8.79
C ASN A 41 2.69 2.02 7.26
N ILE A 42 2.32 0.92 6.58
CA ILE A 42 2.26 0.87 5.11
C ILE A 42 1.30 1.94 4.57
N GLN A 43 0.12 2.10 5.17
CA GLN A 43 -0.83 3.15 4.78
C GLN A 43 -0.26 4.56 4.96
N GLN A 44 0.51 4.83 6.03
CA GLN A 44 1.16 6.11 6.24
C GLN A 44 2.24 6.38 5.18
N GLU A 45 3.07 5.38 4.84
CA GLU A 45 4.10 5.53 3.81
C GLU A 45 3.49 5.84 2.43
N ILE A 46 2.43 5.12 2.04
CA ILE A 46 1.68 5.40 0.82
C ILE A 46 1.06 6.80 0.85
N SER A 47 0.55 7.24 2.00
CA SER A 47 -0.04 8.57 2.17
C SER A 47 1.00 9.70 2.01
N LEU A 48 2.24 9.48 2.46
CA LEU A 48 3.34 10.43 2.25
C LEU A 48 3.70 10.56 0.77
N ILE A 49 3.77 9.44 0.04
CA ILE A 49 3.99 9.45 -1.41
C ILE A 49 2.86 10.21 -2.12
N LEU A 50 1.60 9.94 -1.73
CA LEU A 50 0.44 10.64 -2.27
C LEU A 50 0.49 12.15 -2.01
N MET A 51 0.84 12.57 -0.80
CA MET A 51 0.99 13.98 -0.45
C MET A 51 2.05 14.66 -1.33
N ASP A 52 3.18 14.01 -1.58
CA ASP A 52 4.24 14.57 -2.41
C ASP A 52 3.82 14.67 -3.89
N LEU A 53 3.05 13.69 -4.40
CA LEU A 53 2.46 13.78 -5.73
C LEU A 53 1.43 14.90 -5.83
N ILE A 54 0.60 15.10 -4.81
CA ILE A 54 -0.37 16.21 -4.75
C ILE A 54 0.35 17.56 -4.75
N LYS A 55 1.42 17.72 -3.96
CA LYS A 55 2.24 18.93 -3.98
C LYS A 55 2.83 19.16 -5.36
N LYS A 56 3.38 18.13 -6.02
CA LYS A 56 3.90 18.26 -7.39
C LYS A 56 2.80 18.67 -8.38
N TYR A 57 1.64 18.02 -8.32
CA TYR A 57 0.49 18.30 -9.21
C TYR A 57 -0.01 19.74 -9.08
N THR A 58 0.02 20.28 -7.87
CA THR A 58 -0.44 21.65 -7.56
C THR A 58 0.69 22.69 -7.63
N ASN A 59 1.87 22.32 -8.15
CA ASN A 59 3.07 23.17 -8.15
C ASN A 59 3.45 23.72 -6.76
N GLY A 60 3.17 22.96 -5.70
CA GLY A 60 3.43 23.31 -4.31
C GLY A 60 2.47 24.35 -3.73
N GLN A 61 1.45 24.77 -4.48
CA GLN A 61 0.52 25.82 -4.04
C GLN A 61 -0.60 25.30 -3.14
N SER A 62 -0.83 23.99 -3.10
CA SER A 62 -1.90 23.38 -2.31
C SER A 62 -1.53 21.99 -1.82
N THR A 63 -2.06 21.62 -0.67
CA THR A 63 -2.05 20.24 -0.14
C THR A 63 -3.37 19.52 -0.39
N SER A 64 -4.30 20.15 -1.09
CA SER A 64 -5.63 19.63 -1.40
C SER A 64 -5.87 19.60 -2.90
N VAL A 65 -6.55 18.53 -3.33
CA VAL A 65 -7.05 18.31 -4.70
C VAL A 65 -8.45 17.74 -4.60
N LYS A 66 -9.18 17.71 -5.73
CA LYS A 66 -10.44 16.98 -5.81
C LYS A 66 -10.22 15.49 -5.56
N THR A 67 -11.21 14.83 -4.96
CA THR A 67 -11.15 13.40 -4.65
C THR A 67 -10.77 12.55 -5.87
N GLU A 68 -11.32 12.85 -7.05
CA GLU A 68 -11.01 12.05 -8.25
C GLU A 68 -9.54 12.15 -8.68
N VAL A 69 -8.86 13.26 -8.38
CA VAL A 69 -7.42 13.42 -8.64
C VAL A 69 -6.61 12.62 -7.63
N ALA A 70 -6.97 12.68 -6.34
CA ALA A 70 -6.31 11.89 -5.30
C ALA A 70 -6.45 10.39 -5.56
N GLU A 71 -7.64 9.92 -5.94
CA GLU A 71 -7.90 8.52 -6.28
C GLU A 71 -7.05 8.05 -7.46
N LYS A 72 -6.96 8.85 -8.54
CA LYS A 72 -6.12 8.52 -9.70
C LYS A 72 -4.64 8.46 -9.34
N LEU A 73 -4.15 9.36 -8.50
CA LEU A 73 -2.77 9.33 -8.01
C LEU A 73 -2.53 8.10 -7.15
N LEU A 74 -3.45 7.76 -6.25
CA LEU A 74 -3.35 6.57 -5.39
C LEU A 74 -3.35 5.27 -6.21
N ILE A 75 -4.23 5.16 -7.22
CA ILE A 75 -4.23 4.04 -8.17
C ILE A 75 -2.89 3.96 -8.91
N SER A 76 -2.33 5.10 -9.30
CA SER A 76 -1.04 5.16 -9.99
C SER A 76 0.12 4.73 -9.10
N ILE A 77 0.06 5.04 -7.79
CA ILE A 77 1.04 4.54 -6.80
C ILE A 77 0.98 3.01 -6.74
N TRP A 78 -0.21 2.44 -6.54
CA TRP A 78 -0.36 0.98 -6.48
C TRP A 78 0.07 0.28 -7.76
N TYR A 79 -0.25 0.88 -8.92
CA TYR A 79 0.20 0.38 -10.22
C TYR A 79 1.72 0.40 -10.37
N ALA A 80 2.42 1.37 -9.77
CA ALA A 80 3.87 1.46 -9.84
C ALA A 80 4.61 0.56 -8.83
N ILE A 81 3.90 0.06 -7.81
CA ILE A 81 4.42 -0.89 -6.83
C ILE A 81 4.39 -2.32 -7.40
N ASP A 82 3.34 -2.65 -8.16
CA ASP A 82 3.21 -3.92 -8.89
C ASP A 82 4.15 -3.99 -10.11
#